data_AF-A0A6G0WFR0-F1
#
_entry.id   AF-A0A6G0WFR0-F1
#
_cell.length_a   1.000
_cell.length_b   1.000
_cell.length_c   1.000
_cell.angle_alpha   90.00
_cell.angle_beta   90.00
_cell.angle_gamma   90.00
#
_symmetry.space_group_name_H-M   'P 1'
#
loop_
_entity.id
_entity.type
_entity.pdbx_description
1 polymer ?
#
loop_
_entity_poly.entity_id
_entity_poly.type
_entity_poly.pdbx_seq_one_letter_code
_entity_poly.pdbx_strand_id
1 'polypeptide(L)' 'MDVLSDEQIAALNQAKVGIRIENEKYIRAHPELDGIMRALIRGVLKDRPSNVTAYAYHFFQRDMAELRELSQKK' A
#
# COMPACT_ATOMS: atom_id res chain seq x y z
N MET A 1 5.13 -7.79 -29.62
CA MET A 1 5.41 -7.26 -28.27
C MET A 1 6.82 -6.74 -28.32
N ASP A 2 7.00 -5.43 -28.15
CA ASP A 2 8.33 -4.84 -28.13
C ASP A 2 8.95 -5.15 -26.76
N VAL A 3 9.99 -5.97 -26.74
CA VAL A 3 10.68 -6.37 -25.51
C VAL A 3 11.82 -5.38 -25.29
N LEU A 4 11.84 -4.75 -24.12
CA LEU A 4 12.89 -3.80 -23.74
C LEU A 4 14.26 -4.48 -23.79
N SER A 5 15.27 -3.74 -24.25
CA SER A 5 16.67 -4.19 -24.14
C SER A 5 17.11 -4.25 -22.67
N ASP A 6 18.18 -4.98 -22.39
CA ASP A 6 18.73 -5.10 -21.03
C ASP A 6 19.11 -3.73 -20.44
N GLU A 7 19.60 -2.81 -21.28
CA GLU A 7 19.92 -1.43 -20.90
C GLU A 7 18.67 -0.63 -20.53
N GLN A 8 17.59 -0.78 -21.30
CA GLN A 8 16.30 -0.15 -21.00
C GLN A 8 15.68 -0.71 -19.72
N ILE A 9 15.81 -2.01 -19.48
CA ILE A 9 15.36 -2.67 -18.24
C ILE A 9 16.16 -2.14 -17.04
N ALA A 10 17.48 -2.01 -17.18
CA ALA A 10 18.34 -1.47 -16.13
C ALA A 10 17.97 -0.01 -15.78
N ALA A 11 17.81 0.85 -16.79
CA ALA A 11 17.38 2.24 -16.62
C ALA A 11 15.99 2.33 -15.97
N LEU A 12 15.04 1.50 -16.41
CA LEU A 12 13.70 1.42 -15.83
C LEU A 12 13.74 1.00 -14.36
N ASN A 13 14.56 0.01 -14.01
CA ASN A 13 14.69 -0.44 -12.63
C ASN A 13 15.29 0.64 -11.73
N GLN A 14 16.27 1.40 -12.21
CA GLN A 14 16.84 2.52 -11.48
C GLN A 14 15.79 3.63 -11.24
N ALA A 15 15.00 3.97 -12.26
CA ALA A 15 13.91 4.94 -12.12
C ALA A 15 12.84 4.46 -11.12
N LYS A 16 12.48 3.18 -11.15
CA LYS A 16 11.52 2.58 -10.20
C LYS A 16 11.99 2.69 -8.75
N VAL A 17 13.29 2.58 -8.48
CA VAL A 17 13.82 2.75 -7.12
C VAL A 17 13.54 4.17 -6.61
N GLY A 18 13.80 5.19 -7.42
CA GLY A 18 13.49 6.59 -7.07
C GLY A 18 12.01 6.80 -6.75
N ILE A 19 11.13 6.32 -7.64
CA ILE A 19 9.68 6.40 -7.46
C ILE A 19 9.24 5.69 -6.18
N ARG A 20 9.80 4.51 -5.86
CA ARG A 20 9.47 3.78 -4.62
C ARG A 20 9.85 4.55 -3.37
N ILE A 21 10.98 5.26 -3.39
CA ILE A 21 11.41 6.11 -2.28
C ILE A 21 10.47 7.30 -2.12
N GLU A 22 10.10 7.97 -3.21
CA GLU A 22 9.16 9.10 -3.17
C GLU A 22 7.77 8.69 -2.69
N ASN A 23 7.27 7.55 -3.15
CA ASN A 23 6.00 7.00 -2.69
C ASN A 23 6.03 6.69 -1.19
N GLU A 24 7.12 6.13 -0.67
CA GLU A 24 7.28 5.87 0.76
C GLU A 24 7.28 7.16 1.59
N LYS A 25 8.00 8.19 1.13
CA LYS A 25 7.98 9.52 1.76
C LYS A 25 6.60 10.14 1.74
N TYR A 26 5.89 10.06 0.61
CA TYR A 26 4.52 10.53 0.48
C TYR A 26 3.60 9.83 1.47
N ILE A 27 3.61 8.48 1.51
CA ILE A 27 2.77 7.70 2.41
C ILE A 27 3.05 8.05 3.88
N ARG A 28 4.33 8.22 4.25
CA ARG A 28 4.73 8.60 5.62
C ARG A 28 4.29 10.02 5.98
N ALA A 29 4.32 10.96 5.03
CA ALA A 29 4.00 12.36 5.28
C ALA A 29 2.50 12.63 5.42
N HIS A 30 1.63 11.74 4.91
CA HIS A 30 0.18 11.97 4.90
C HIS A 30 -0.51 11.27 6.08
N PRO A 31 -1.00 12.01 7.10
CA PRO A 31 -1.58 11.44 8.31
C PRO A 31 -2.86 10.61 8.05
N GLU A 32 -3.58 10.91 6.97
CA GLU A 32 -4.78 10.17 6.56
C GLU A 32 -4.46 8.71 6.18
N LEU A 33 -3.27 8.45 5.62
CA LEU A 33 -2.84 7.10 5.23
C LEU A 33 -2.33 6.30 6.43
N ASP A 34 -1.67 6.95 7.40
CA ASP A 34 -1.16 6.29 8.59
C ASP A 34 -2.27 5.60 9.40
N GLY A 35 -3.41 6.29 9.62
CA GLY A 35 -4.55 5.71 10.33
C GLY A 35 -5.17 4.51 9.61
N ILE A 36 -5.33 4.59 8.28
CA ILE A 36 -5.89 3.50 7.47
C ILE A 36 -4.95 2.29 7.48
N MET A 37 -3.64 2.51 7.32
CA MET A 37 -2.64 1.44 7.37
C MET A 37 -2.58 0.77 8.75
N ARG A 38 -2.68 1.54 9.84
CA ARG A 38 -2.79 0.98 11.20
C ARG A 38 -4.06 0.15 11.38
N ALA A 39 -5.19 0.59 10.83
CA ALA A 39 -6.43 -0.17 10.89
C ALA A 39 -6.32 -1.52 10.15
N LEU A 40 -5.70 -1.53 8.96
CA LEU A 40 -5.41 -2.76 8.23
C LEU A 40 -4.51 -3.70 9.05
N ILE A 41 -3.38 -3.20 9.58
CA ILE A 41 -2.43 -4.02 10.35
C ILE A 41 -3.09 -4.59 11.61
N ARG A 42 -3.89 -3.78 12.34
CA ARG A 42 -4.67 -4.27 13.49
C ARG A 42 -5.61 -5.39 13.10
N GLY A 43 -6.32 -5.25 11.98
CA GLY A 43 -7.19 -6.29 11.44
C GLY A 43 -6.45 -7.58 11.12
N VAL A 44 -5.33 -7.50 10.39
CA VAL A 44 -4.50 -8.66 10.04
C VAL A 44 -3.97 -9.37 11.29
N LEU A 45 -3.49 -8.63 12.29
CA LEU A 45 -2.95 -9.21 13.52
C LEU A 45 -4.04 -9.87 14.38
N LYS A 46 -5.25 -9.32 14.37
CA LYS A 46 -6.41 -9.84 15.09
C LYS A 46 -6.95 -11.10 14.44
N ASP A 47 -7.21 -11.03 13.13
CA ASP A 47 -7.92 -12.08 12.40
C ASP A 47 -6.99 -13.19 11.90
N ARG A 48 -5.68 -12.94 11.87
CA ARG A 48 -4.60 -13.87 11.46
C ARG A 48 -4.96 -14.65 10.19
N PRO A 49 -5.26 -13.96 9.08
CA PRO A 49 -5.70 -14.62 7.86
C PRO A 49 -4.58 -15.49 7.28
N SER A 50 -4.96 -16.62 6.70
CA SER A 50 -4.03 -17.47 5.95
C SER A 50 -3.48 -16.81 4.68
N ASN A 51 -4.19 -15.81 4.14
CA ASN A 51 -3.77 -14.99 3.01
C ASN A 51 -3.96 -13.50 3.29
N VAL A 52 -2.86 -12.83 3.62
CA VAL A 52 -2.83 -11.39 3.94
C VAL A 52 -3.18 -10.52 2.73
N THR A 53 -2.80 -10.94 1.51
CA THR A 53 -3.08 -10.17 0.29
C THR A 53 -4.57 -10.15 -0.01
N ALA A 54 -5.24 -11.30 0.08
CA ALA A 54 -6.69 -11.37 -0.09
C ALA A 54 -7.44 -10.58 1.01
N TYR A 55 -6.94 -10.63 2.25
CA TYR A 55 -7.47 -9.83 3.34
C TYR A 55 -7.38 -8.33 3.05
N ALA A 56 -6.21 -7.86 2.60
CA ALA A 56 -6.00 -6.45 2.26
C ALA A 56 -6.90 -6.02 1.09
N TYR A 57 -7.07 -6.86 0.07
CA TYR A 57 -8.01 -6.61 -1.03
C TYR A 57 -9.43 -6.35 -0.51
N HIS A 58 -9.98 -7.26 0.29
CA HIS A 58 -11.30 -7.08 0.89
C HIS A 58 -11.35 -5.91 1.86
N PHE A 59 -10.24 -5.60 2.53
CA PHE A 59 -10.17 -4.46 3.44
C PHE A 59 -10.37 -3.14 2.69
N PHE A 60 -9.70 -2.97 1.55
CA PHE A 60 -9.75 -1.76 0.73
C PHE A 60 -10.92 -1.72 -0.27
N GLN A 61 -11.71 -2.79 -0.39
CA GLN A 61 -12.97 -2.78 -1.15
C GLN A 61 -14.10 -1.99 -0.45
N ARG A 62 -13.92 -1.60 0.81
CA ARG A 62 -14.89 -0.82 1.58
C ARG A 62 -14.99 0.62 1.07
N ASP A 63 -16.12 1.26 1.37
CA ASP A 63 -16.31 2.66 1.03
C ASP A 63 -15.29 3.56 1.75
N MET A 64 -14.91 4.67 1.10
CA MET A 64 -13.96 5.64 1.67
C MET A 64 -14.45 6.24 3.00
N ALA A 65 -15.76 6.37 3.19
CA ALA A 65 -16.34 6.79 4.47
C ALA A 65 -16.04 5.77 5.58
N GLU A 66 -16.25 4.48 5.31
CA GLU A 66 -15.96 3.40 6.28
C GLU A 66 -14.46 3.34 6.62
N LEU A 67 -13.60 3.48 5.61
CA LEU A 67 -12.15 3.50 5.83
C LEU A 67 -11.70 4.68 6.69
N ARG A 68 -12.33 5.85 6.53
CA ARG A 68 -12.08 7.03 7.35
C ARG A 68 -12.55 6.85 8.79
N GLU A 69 -13.66 6.18 9.03
CA GLU A 69 -14.10 5.86 10.39
C GLU A 69 -13.13 4.88 11.07
N LEU A 70 -12.64 3.89 10.33
CA LEU A 70 -11.67 2.91 10.83
C LEU A 70 -10.31 3.55 11.15
N SER A 71 -9.91 4.59 10.41
CA SER A 71 -8.64 5.31 10.65
C SER A 71 -8.68 6.20 11.89
N GLN A 72 -9.86 6.69 12.27
CA GLN A 72 -10.06 7.57 13.43
C GLN A 72 -10.27 6.80 14.74
N LYS A 73 -10.62 5.52 14.70
CA LYS A 73 -10.72 4.65 15.89
C LYS A 73 -9.32 4.35 16.45
N LYS A 74 -8.95 5.04 17.53
CA LYS A 74 -7.76 4.76 18.36
C LYS A 74 -7.76 3.30 18.82
#